data_AF-A0A965BVN9-F1
#
_entry.id   AF-A0A965BVN9-F1
#
_cell.length_a   1.000
_cell.length_b   1.000
_cell.length_c   1.000
_cell.angle_alpha   90.00
_cell.angle_beta   90.00
_cell.angle_gamma   90.00
#
_symmetry.space_group_name_H-M   'P 1'
#
loop_
_entity.id
_entity.type
_entity.pdbx_description
1 polymer ?
#
loop_
_entity_poly.entity_id
_entity_poly.type
_entity_poly.pdbx_seq_one_letter_code
_entity_poly.pdbx_strand_id
1 'polypeptide(L)'
;LDAADRAALLKLLDGLDPIWVLGNHDPAPPCDLPGEAFAEWRQGAITFRHIPSPFSRQAPPEIAGHLHPKATAPTRAGGISRPCFVANPRRVVMPAFGAFTGGLCVTDPAIARLFPQGGRAFLLGEERLHSFPLAPRQGHGAAPQQGP
;
A
#
# COMPACT_ATOMS: atom_id res chain seq x y z
N LEU A 1 11.94 -5.88 17.96
CA LEU A 1 11.39 -7.24 17.82
C LEU A 1 11.69 -8.01 19.09
N ASP A 2 10.73 -8.75 19.63
CA ASP A 2 11.03 -9.68 20.70
C ASP A 2 11.78 -10.92 20.16
N ALA A 3 12.28 -11.76 21.07
CA ALA A 3 13.11 -12.90 20.69
C ALA A 3 12.32 -13.98 19.91
N ALA A 4 11.02 -14.15 20.21
CA ALA A 4 10.19 -15.16 19.58
C ALA A 4 9.85 -14.76 18.14
N ASP A 5 9.43 -13.51 17.93
CA ASP A 5 9.18 -12.94 16.60
C ASP A 5 10.45 -12.95 15.75
N ARG A 6 11.61 -12.63 16.35
CA ARG A 6 12.90 -12.68 15.65
C ARG A 6 13.25 -14.10 15.19
N ALA A 7 13.09 -15.10 16.05
CA ALA A 7 13.37 -16.48 15.70
C ALA A 7 12.42 -17.00 14.60
N ALA A 8 11.13 -16.65 14.68
CA ALA A 8 10.15 -16.96 13.65
C ALA A 8 10.52 -16.32 12.30
N LEU A 9 10.93 -15.05 12.32
CA LEU A 9 11.32 -14.32 11.12
C LEU A 9 12.58 -14.90 10.48
N LEU A 10 13.61 -15.24 11.28
CA LEU A 10 14.81 -15.92 10.76
C LEU A 10 14.48 -17.24 10.07
N LYS A 11 13.54 -18.01 10.62
CA LYS A 11 13.07 -19.25 9.99
C LYS A 11 12.33 -19.00 8.67
N LEU A 12 11.55 -17.93 8.58
CA LEU A 12 10.86 -17.56 7.34
C LEU A 12 11.81 -17.07 6.23
N LEU A 13 12.94 -16.50 6.63
CA LEU A 13 13.95 -15.94 5.73
C LEU A 13 15.03 -16.94 5.33
N ASP A 14 15.02 -18.16 5.88
CA ASP A 14 16.03 -19.18 5.59
C ASP A 14 16.04 -19.54 4.10
N GLY A 15 17.22 -19.46 3.48
CA GLY A 15 17.41 -19.69 2.04
C GLY A 15 16.89 -18.59 1.11
N LEU A 16 16.49 -17.42 1.65
CA LEU A 16 16.08 -16.26 0.86
C LEU A 16 17.14 -15.15 0.92
N ASP A 17 17.17 -14.31 -0.11
CA ASP A 17 17.92 -13.05 -0.14
C ASP A 17 16.95 -11.87 0.02
N PRO A 18 16.50 -11.57 1.27
CA PRO A 18 15.49 -10.55 1.49
C PRO A 18 16.00 -9.14 1.20
N ILE A 19 15.08 -8.32 0.68
CA ILE A 19 15.28 -6.89 0.44
C ILE A 19 14.31 -6.13 1.35
N TRP A 20 14.86 -5.29 2.22
CA TRP A 20 14.11 -4.47 3.16
C TRP A 20 13.91 -3.08 2.58
N VAL A 21 12.66 -2.73 2.26
CA VAL A 21 12.29 -1.35 1.89
C VAL A 21 11.84 -0.61 3.14
N LEU A 22 12.71 0.28 3.62
CA LEU A 22 12.55 0.95 4.92
C LEU A 22 11.34 1.90 4.92
N GLY A 23 10.55 1.81 6.00
CA GLY A 23 9.50 2.76 6.29
C GLY A 23 9.97 3.96 7.09
N ASN A 24 9.08 4.96 7.21
CA ASN A 24 9.35 6.17 8.00
C ASN A 24 9.45 5.90 9.51
N HIS A 25 9.06 4.70 9.95
CA HIS A 25 9.20 4.23 11.33
C HIS A 25 10.43 3.33 11.52
N ASP A 26 11.20 3.07 10.47
CA ASP A 26 12.38 2.22 10.47
C ASP A 26 13.63 3.10 10.34
N PRO A 27 14.16 3.65 11.46
CA PRO A 27 15.32 4.55 11.41
C PRO A 27 16.60 3.85 10.96
N ALA A 28 16.65 2.53 11.06
CA ALA A 28 17.75 1.68 10.64
C ALA A 28 17.21 0.30 10.21
N PRO A 29 17.93 -0.47 9.37
CA PRO A 29 17.59 -1.86 9.12
C PRO A 29 17.46 -2.64 10.43
N PRO A 30 16.63 -3.70 10.48
CA PRO A 30 16.58 -4.56 11.64
C PRO A 30 17.97 -5.14 11.91
N CYS A 31 18.53 -4.85 13.09
CA CYS A 31 19.79 -5.47 13.51
C CYS A 31 19.63 -6.99 13.49
N ASP A 32 20.62 -7.68 12.95
CA ASP A 32 20.72 -9.13 12.99
C ASP A 32 19.63 -9.90 12.21
N LEU A 33 19.03 -9.30 11.17
CA LEU A 33 18.29 -10.04 10.13
C LEU A 33 19.11 -10.09 8.83
N PRO A 34 19.05 -11.18 8.05
CA PRO A 34 19.70 -11.24 6.74
C PRO A 34 19.06 -10.23 5.78
N GLY A 35 19.79 -9.88 4.72
CA GLY A 35 19.30 -9.03 3.63
C GLY A 35 19.88 -7.62 3.60
N GLU A 36 19.51 -6.90 2.55
CA GLU A 36 19.93 -5.53 2.30
C GLU A 36 18.78 -4.57 2.49
N ALA A 37 19.06 -3.37 2.98
CA ALA A 37 18.05 -2.36 3.24
C ALA A 37 18.20 -1.13 2.34
N PHE A 38 17.07 -0.66 1.84
CA PHE A 38 16.97 0.45 0.92
C PHE A 38 15.82 1.37 1.31
N ALA A 39 15.97 2.68 1.07
CA ALA A 39 14.83 3.60 1.16
C ALA A 39 13.81 3.33 0.03
N GLU A 40 14.31 3.01 -1.16
CA GLU A 40 13.53 2.53 -2.31
C GLU A 40 14.34 1.46 -3.04
N TRP A 41 13.68 0.40 -3.49
CA TRP A 41 14.31 -0.65 -4.30
C TRP A 41 13.74 -0.67 -5.71
N ARG A 42 14.58 -0.83 -6.72
CA ARG A 42 14.15 -0.86 -8.13
C ARG A 42 14.49 -2.21 -8.75
N GLN A 43 13.46 -2.93 -9.18
CA GLN A 43 13.61 -4.15 -9.98
C GLN A 43 13.06 -3.88 -11.39
N GLY A 44 13.96 -3.71 -12.35
CA GLY A 44 13.60 -3.29 -13.71
C GLY A 44 12.82 -1.96 -13.70
N ALA A 45 11.61 -1.97 -14.24
CA ALA A 45 10.76 -0.78 -14.33
C ALA A 45 9.95 -0.49 -13.05
N ILE A 46 9.91 -1.41 -12.08
CA ILE A 46 9.06 -1.29 -10.89
C ILE A 46 9.89 -0.75 -9.73
N THR A 47 9.37 0.28 -9.08
CA THR A 47 9.93 0.79 -7.82
C THR A 47 9.12 0.29 -6.62
N PHE A 48 9.78 -0.35 -5.67
CA PHE A 48 9.25 -0.70 -4.36
C PHE A 48 9.61 0.41 -3.37
N ARG A 49 8.61 0.92 -2.65
CA ARG A 49 8.77 2.04 -1.70
C ARG A 49 7.81 1.86 -0.52
N HIS A 50 8.13 2.42 0.64
CA HIS A 50 7.18 2.38 1.76
C HIS A 50 6.01 3.35 1.54
N ILE A 51 6.31 4.64 1.34
CA ILE A 51 5.31 5.69 1.14
C ILE A 51 5.03 5.84 -0.36
N PRO A 52 3.77 5.77 -0.83
CA PRO A 52 3.43 6.01 -2.23
C PRO A 52 3.88 7.39 -2.70
N SER A 53 4.39 7.50 -3.93
CA SER A 53 4.75 8.80 -4.50
C SER A 53 3.50 9.62 -4.85
N PRO A 54 3.56 10.96 -4.87
CA PRO A 54 2.47 11.76 -5.44
C PRO A 54 2.14 11.31 -6.87
N PHE A 55 0.86 11.42 -7.26
CA PHE A 55 0.46 11.03 -8.61
C PHE A 55 1.17 11.88 -9.67
N SER A 56 1.83 11.22 -10.63
CA SER A 56 2.37 11.85 -11.83
C SER A 56 2.17 10.96 -13.05
N ARG A 57 1.86 11.57 -14.20
CA ARG A 57 1.76 10.88 -15.50
C ARG A 57 3.10 10.38 -16.04
N GLN A 58 4.22 10.79 -15.45
CA GLN A 58 5.56 10.35 -15.84
C GLN A 58 6.25 9.50 -14.77
N ALA A 59 5.62 9.31 -13.59
CA ALA A 59 6.20 8.48 -12.54
C ALA A 59 6.36 7.02 -13.02
N PRO A 60 7.47 6.36 -12.65
CA PRO A 60 7.65 4.93 -12.90
C PRO A 60 6.57 4.12 -12.18
N PRO A 61 6.23 2.91 -12.67
CA PRO A 61 5.37 1.99 -11.95
C PRO A 61 5.87 1.71 -10.54
N GLU A 62 4.97 1.64 -9.56
CA GLU A 62 5.38 1.40 -8.17
C GLU A 62 4.51 0.39 -7.42
N ILE A 63 5.11 -0.25 -6.43
CA ILE A 63 4.43 -1.01 -5.39
C ILE A 63 4.76 -0.35 -4.06
N ALA A 64 3.73 0.08 -3.33
CA ALA A 64 3.86 0.85 -2.10
C ALA A 64 3.01 0.32 -0.96
N GLY A 65 3.37 0.65 0.27
CA GLY A 65 2.64 0.31 1.49
C GLY A 65 2.08 1.55 2.19
N HIS A 66 2.36 1.65 3.49
CA HIS A 66 2.10 2.78 4.39
C HIS A 66 0.62 3.11 4.68
N LEU A 67 -0.21 3.28 3.65
CA LEU A 67 -1.60 3.76 3.81
C LEU A 67 -2.58 2.67 4.27
N HIS A 68 -2.19 1.40 4.14
CA HIS A 68 -2.97 0.21 4.53
C HIS A 68 -4.44 0.27 4.05
N PRO A 69 -4.67 0.31 2.73
CA PRO A 69 -5.99 0.47 2.15
C PRO A 69 -6.98 -0.60 2.62
N LYS A 70 -8.17 -0.13 2.97
CA LYS A 70 -9.35 -0.93 3.26
C LYS A 70 -10.46 -0.51 2.33
N ALA A 71 -11.32 -1.45 1.97
CA ALA A 71 -12.52 -1.10 1.25
C ALA A 71 -13.72 -1.89 1.74
N THR A 72 -14.90 -1.31 1.56
CA THR A 72 -16.15 -1.83 2.11
C THR A 72 -16.93 -2.50 1.00
N ALA A 73 -17.13 -3.81 1.11
CA ALA A 73 -18.05 -4.55 0.25
C ALA A 73 -19.45 -4.54 0.87
N PRO A 74 -20.50 -4.21 0.09
CA PRO A 74 -21.87 -4.35 0.56
C PRO A 74 -22.22 -5.83 0.72
N THR A 75 -22.86 -6.19 1.82
CA THR A 75 -23.44 -7.52 2.05
C THR A 75 -24.88 -7.39 2.53
N ARG A 76 -25.64 -8.50 2.54
CA ARG A 76 -27.02 -8.51 3.06
C ARG A 76 -27.14 -8.04 4.51
N ALA A 77 -26.06 -8.16 5.29
CA ALA A 77 -26.00 -7.82 6.71
C ALA A 77 -25.37 -6.44 6.96
N GLY A 78 -25.12 -5.65 5.90
CA GLY A 78 -24.40 -4.38 5.97
C GLY A 78 -23.05 -4.41 5.26
N GLY A 79 -22.34 -3.28 5.27
CA GLY A 79 -21.02 -3.18 4.65
C GLY A 79 -19.93 -3.85 5.49
N ILE A 80 -19.12 -4.72 4.89
CA ILE A 80 -17.95 -5.31 5.54
C ILE A 80 -16.70 -4.63 5.00
N SER A 81 -15.94 -4.00 5.89
CA SER A 81 -14.65 -3.41 5.56
C SER A 81 -13.53 -4.42 5.79
N ARG A 82 -12.70 -4.65 4.77
CA ARG A 82 -11.53 -5.54 4.87
C ARG A 82 -10.31 -4.88 4.24
N PRO A 83 -9.09 -5.28 4.65
CA PRO A 83 -7.87 -4.90 3.95
C PRO A 83 -7.98 -5.27 2.47
N CYS A 84 -7.39 -4.44 1.62
CA CYS A 84 -7.44 -4.63 0.17
C CYS A 84 -6.17 -4.15 -0.50
N PHE A 85 -5.86 -4.68 -1.67
CA PHE A 85 -4.94 -3.99 -2.58
C PHE A 85 -5.71 -2.93 -3.35
N VAL A 86 -5.05 -1.82 -3.68
CA VAL A 86 -5.58 -0.85 -4.65
C VAL A 86 -4.60 -0.73 -5.78
N ALA A 87 -5.07 -0.91 -7.02
CA ALA A 87 -4.17 -0.89 -8.16
C ALA A 87 -4.75 -0.23 -9.41
N ASN A 88 -3.83 0.28 -10.23
CA ASN A 88 -4.04 0.65 -11.62
C ASN A 88 -2.81 0.18 -12.43
N PRO A 89 -2.71 0.43 -13.76
CA PRO A 89 -1.57 -0.03 -14.56
C PRO A 89 -0.18 0.48 -14.11
N ARG A 90 -0.13 1.41 -13.15
CA ARG A 90 1.08 2.14 -12.75
C ARG A 90 1.38 2.06 -11.26
N ARG A 91 0.48 1.51 -10.45
CA ARG A 91 0.62 1.52 -8.99
C ARG A 91 -0.14 0.38 -8.37
N VAL A 92 0.47 -0.22 -7.35
CA VAL A 92 -0.22 -1.05 -6.36
C VAL A 92 0.06 -0.45 -4.97
N VAL A 93 -0.99 -0.23 -4.18
CA VAL A 93 -0.88 0.08 -2.75
C VAL A 93 -1.35 -1.16 -1.97
N MET A 94 -0.46 -1.70 -1.16
CA MET A 94 -0.66 -2.96 -0.42
C MET A 94 -1.32 -2.72 0.94
N PRO A 95 -2.19 -3.63 1.39
CA PRO A 95 -2.70 -3.61 2.76
C PRO A 95 -1.58 -3.88 3.77
N ALA A 96 -1.86 -3.66 5.06
CA ALA A 96 -1.01 -4.22 6.11
C ALA A 96 -1.12 -5.75 6.12
N PHE A 97 0.02 -6.44 6.25
CA PHE A 97 0.07 -7.90 6.42
C PHE A 97 -0.07 -8.34 7.90
N GLY A 98 0.23 -7.46 8.85
CA GLY A 98 0.11 -7.75 10.28
C GLY A 98 -1.28 -7.47 10.86
N ALA A 99 -1.48 -7.83 12.13
CA ALA A 99 -2.74 -7.62 12.87
C ALA A 99 -3.07 -6.14 13.18
N PHE A 100 -2.38 -5.18 12.54
CA PHE A 100 -2.60 -3.77 12.79
C PHE A 100 -4.01 -3.39 12.31
N THR A 101 -4.87 -2.98 13.26
CA THR A 101 -6.28 -2.68 12.99
C THR A 101 -6.49 -1.32 12.32
N GLY A 102 -5.43 -0.53 12.13
CA GLY A 102 -5.45 0.73 11.36
C GLY A 102 -5.58 0.53 9.84
N GLY A 103 -5.83 1.63 9.12
CA GLY A 103 -5.87 1.66 7.66
C GLY A 103 -6.95 2.58 7.10
N LEU A 104 -6.69 3.14 5.93
CA LEU A 104 -7.55 4.16 5.32
C LEU A 104 -8.55 3.52 4.37
N CYS A 105 -9.79 4.01 4.37
CA CYS A 105 -10.75 3.63 3.34
C CYS A 105 -10.22 4.06 1.95
N VAL A 106 -10.46 3.30 0.90
CA VAL A 106 -10.04 3.66 -0.47
C VAL A 106 -10.62 5.00 -0.96
N THR A 107 -11.69 5.50 -0.34
CA THR A 107 -12.26 6.82 -0.61
C THR A 107 -11.54 7.96 0.11
N ASP A 108 -10.69 7.65 1.09
CA ASP A 108 -9.89 8.61 1.83
C ASP A 108 -9.05 9.47 0.87
N PRO A 109 -8.97 10.80 1.07
CA PRO A 109 -8.18 11.68 0.21
C PRO A 109 -6.73 11.23 -0.02
N ALA A 110 -6.06 10.66 0.99
CA ALA A 110 -4.68 10.21 0.88
C ALA A 110 -4.52 9.04 -0.10
N ILE A 111 -5.49 8.13 -0.20
CA ILE A 111 -5.49 7.05 -1.19
C ILE A 111 -6.08 7.54 -2.52
N ALA A 112 -7.26 8.15 -2.51
CA ALA A 112 -7.98 8.46 -3.73
C ALA A 112 -7.28 9.53 -4.60
N ARG A 113 -6.38 10.36 -4.04
CA ARG A 113 -5.51 11.27 -4.84
C ARG A 113 -4.42 10.53 -5.63
N LEU A 114 -4.07 9.30 -5.23
CA LEU A 114 -3.12 8.44 -5.94
C LEU A 114 -3.73 7.80 -7.19
N PHE A 115 -5.07 7.74 -7.27
CA PHE A 115 -5.83 7.10 -8.33
C PHE A 115 -6.81 8.08 -9.02
N PRO A 116 -6.36 9.24 -9.52
CA PRO A 116 -7.26 10.25 -10.09
C PRO A 116 -7.99 9.76 -11.35
N GLN A 117 -7.37 8.85 -12.10
CA GLN A 117 -7.95 8.20 -13.28
C GLN A 117 -8.75 6.94 -12.93
N GLY A 118 -8.98 6.69 -11.64
CA GLY A 118 -9.57 5.46 -11.15
C GLY A 118 -8.56 4.33 -11.03
N GLY A 119 -9.09 3.15 -10.73
CA GLY A 119 -8.33 1.93 -10.49
C GLY A 119 -9.26 0.80 -10.08
N ARG A 120 -8.72 -0.18 -9.37
CA ARG A 120 -9.48 -1.32 -8.86
C ARG A 120 -9.04 -1.64 -7.44
N ALA A 121 -10.00 -1.86 -6.56
CA ALA A 121 -9.75 -2.40 -5.24
C ALA A 121 -9.90 -3.92 -5.29
N PHE A 122 -9.07 -4.63 -4.53
CA PHE A 122 -9.04 -6.09 -4.40
C PHE A 122 -9.10 -6.44 -2.93
N LEU A 123 -10.31 -6.64 -2.42
CA LEU A 123 -10.61 -7.01 -1.05
C LEU A 123 -10.10 -8.42 -0.74
N LEU A 124 -9.37 -8.55 0.38
CA LEU A 124 -8.91 -9.84 0.88
C LEU A 124 -10.07 -10.58 1.55
N GLY A 125 -10.60 -11.60 0.90
CA GLY A 125 -11.43 -12.62 1.54
C GLY A 125 -10.58 -13.69 2.22
N GLU A 126 -11.23 -14.70 2.79
CA GLU A 126 -10.53 -15.81 3.46
C GLU A 126 -9.79 -16.70 2.46
N GLU A 127 -10.46 -17.09 1.37
CA GLU A 127 -9.89 -17.97 0.34
C GLU A 127 -9.84 -17.33 -1.05
N ARG A 128 -10.35 -16.09 -1.19
CA ARG A 128 -10.46 -15.43 -2.50
C ARG A 128 -10.35 -13.91 -2.44
N LEU A 129 -10.02 -13.32 -3.58
CA LEU A 129 -10.09 -11.87 -3.78
C LEU A 129 -11.45 -11.46 -4.34
N HIS A 130 -12.02 -10.40 -3.77
CA HIS A 130 -13.19 -9.71 -4.32
C HIS A 130 -12.76 -8.39 -4.90
N SER A 131 -13.20 -8.03 -6.11
CA SER A 131 -12.75 -6.78 -6.72
C SER A 131 -13.88 -5.91 -7.23
N PHE A 132 -13.67 -4.60 -7.15
CA PHE A 132 -14.60 -3.60 -7.65
C PHE A 132 -13.85 -2.37 -8.18
N PRO A 133 -14.44 -1.67 -9.16
CA PRO A 133 -13.82 -0.50 -9.74
C PRO A 133 -13.76 0.66 -8.73
N LEU A 134 -12.68 1.42 -8.79
CA LEU A 134 -12.59 2.75 -8.22
C LEU A 134 -12.86 3.76 -9.33
N ALA A 135 -13.93 4.53 -9.18
CA ALA A 135 -14.29 5.56 -10.13
C ALA A 135 -13.20 6.65 -10.20
N PRO A 136 -12.94 7.22 -11.39
CA PRO A 136 -12.10 8.40 -11.52
C PRO A 136 -12.62 9.53 -10.62
N ARG A 137 -11.71 10.32 -10.06
CA ARG A 137 -12.13 11.54 -9.39
C ARG A 137 -12.53 12.56 -10.45
N GLN A 138 -13.82 12.93 -10.45
CA GLN A 138 -14.30 14.14 -11.11
C GLN A 138 -13.50 15.31 -10.51
N GLY A 139 -12.66 15.95 -11.32
CA GLY A 139 -11.85 17.07 -10.87
C GLY A 139 -12.77 18.17 -10.38
N HIS A 140 -12.84 18.38 -9.06
CA HIS A 140 -13.14 19.72 -8.60
C HIS A 140 -11.91 20.53 -8.96
N GLY A 141 -12.04 21.39 -9.97
CA GLY A 141 -11.02 22.36 -10.32
C GLY A 141 -10.53 23.04 -9.06
N ALA A 142 -9.23 23.36 -9.02
CA ALA A 142 -8.68 24.21 -7.99
C ALA A 142 -9.62 25.40 -7.80
N ALA A 143 -10.15 25.58 -6.58
CA ALA A 143 -10.87 26.79 -6.26
C ALA A 143 -9.95 27.97 -6.62
N PRO A 144 -10.43 28.98 -7.37
CA PRO A 144 -9.61 30.13 -7.69
C PRO A 144 -9.15 30.74 -6.37
N GLN A 145 -7.83 30.93 -6.23
CA GLN A 145 -7.28 31.72 -5.15
C GLN A 145 -7.89 33.11 -5.28
N GLN A 146 -8.81 33.44 -4.37
CA GLN A 146 -9.26 34.81 -4.20
C GLN A 146 -8.16 35.54 -3.42
N GLY A 147 -7.35 36.31 -4.14
CA GLY A 147 -6.75 37.52 -3.59
C GLY A 147 -7.76 38.67 -3.62
N PRO A 148 -7.47 39.83 -3.03
CA PRO A 148 -6.18 40.32 -2.57
C PRO A 148 -5.88 40.09 -1.08
#